data_AF-A0A1C2IHU3-F1
#
_entry.id   AF-A0A1C2IHU3-F1
#
_cell.length_a   1.000
_cell.length_b   1.000
_cell.length_c   1.000
_cell.angle_alpha   90.00
_cell.angle_beta   90.00
_cell.angle_gamma   90.00
#
_symmetry.space_group_name_H-M   'P 1'
#
loop_
_entity.id
_entity.type
_entity.pdbx_description
1 polymer ?
#
loop_
_entity_poly.entity_id
_entity_poly.type
_entity_poly.pdbx_seq_one_letter_code
_entity_poly.pdbx_strand_id
1 'polypeptide(L)'
;MSEQRQVGKPRDVWVPAKTPADFSANMARSDLLQRAASKICPIIRKPHIPGTPRVRRFNTLEDMNADQENAKAEFMAWLSMQKTIHGG
;
A
#
# COMPACT_ATOMS: atom_id res chain seq x y z
N MET A 1 -16.55 -7.34 -28.71
CA MET A 1 -16.32 -5.90 -28.47
C MET A 1 -15.54 -5.77 -27.17
N SER A 2 -14.31 -5.29 -27.24
CA SER A 2 -13.37 -5.24 -26.11
C SER A 2 -13.74 -4.08 -25.19
N GLU A 3 -14.15 -4.36 -23.95
CA GLU A 3 -14.31 -3.33 -22.92
C GLU A 3 -12.94 -2.78 -22.52
N GLN A 4 -12.51 -1.73 -23.22
CA GLN A 4 -11.35 -0.95 -22.81
C GLN A 4 -11.65 -0.35 -21.42
N ARG A 5 -10.85 -0.74 -20.42
CA ARG A 5 -10.87 -0.14 -19.08
C ARG A 5 -10.64 1.37 -19.23
N GLN A 6 -11.70 2.16 -19.08
CA GLN A 6 -11.58 3.61 -18.98
C GLN A 6 -10.79 3.97 -17.73
N VAL A 7 -9.56 4.44 -17.91
CA VAL A 7 -8.72 5.00 -16.86
C VAL A 7 -9.29 6.38 -16.49
N GLY A 8 -9.52 6.63 -15.20
CA GLY A 8 -9.86 7.98 -14.70
C GLY A 8 -11.30 8.21 -14.23
N LYS A 9 -12.20 7.23 -14.27
CA LYS A 9 -13.47 7.35 -13.52
C LYS A 9 -13.19 7.13 -12.03
N PRO A 10 -13.56 8.05 -11.12
CA PRO A 10 -13.54 7.77 -9.69
C PRO A 10 -14.52 6.62 -9.47
N ARG A 11 -14.02 5.42 -9.20
CA ARG A 11 -14.89 4.26 -9.00
C ARG A 11 -15.65 4.31 -7.67
N ASP A 12 -15.23 5.16 -6.74
CA ASP A 12 -15.76 5.17 -5.39
C ASP A 12 -15.89 6.62 -4.89
N VAL A 13 -17.04 7.23 -5.18
CA VAL A 13 -17.50 8.37 -4.36
C VAL A 13 -17.90 7.77 -3.03
N TRP A 14 -17.21 8.15 -1.95
CA TRP A 14 -17.58 7.74 -0.59
C TRP A 14 -19.00 8.26 -0.30
N VAL A 15 -19.96 7.34 -0.13
CA VAL A 15 -21.34 7.69 0.20
C VAL A 15 -21.52 7.59 1.71
N PRO A 16 -21.89 8.68 2.40
CA PRO A 16 -22.22 8.64 3.82
C PRO A 16 -23.33 7.62 4.08
N ALA A 17 -23.13 6.72 5.05
CA ALA A 17 -24.13 5.72 5.40
C ALA A 17 -25.37 6.40 5.99
N LYS A 18 -26.55 6.13 5.41
CA LYS A 18 -27.84 6.64 5.92
C LYS A 18 -28.67 5.55 6.58
N THR A 19 -28.35 4.29 6.27
CA THR A 19 -29.00 3.10 6.82
C THR A 19 -27.97 2.10 7.36
N PRO A 20 -28.38 1.15 8.22
CA PRO A 20 -27.50 0.07 8.68
C PRO A 20 -26.94 -0.79 7.52
N ALA A 21 -27.70 -0.95 6.44
CA ALA A 21 -27.26 -1.66 5.25
C ALA A 21 -26.17 -0.89 4.49
N ASP A 22 -26.25 0.44 4.45
CA ASP A 22 -25.18 1.27 3.87
C ASP A 22 -23.90 1.19 4.70
N PHE A 23 -24.04 1.15 6.02
CA PHE A 23 -22.89 1.03 6.93
C PHE A 23 -22.15 -0.30 6.73
N SER A 24 -22.88 -1.42 6.65
CA SER A 24 -22.27 -2.73 6.40
C SER A 24 -21.63 -2.81 5.01
N ALA A 25 -22.24 -2.22 3.98
CA ALA A 25 -21.66 -2.12 2.65
C ALA A 25 -20.36 -1.29 2.64
N ASN A 26 -20.31 -0.19 3.40
CA ASN A 26 -19.11 0.63 3.55
C ASN A 26 -17.99 -0.12 4.29
N MET A 27 -18.32 -0.90 5.33
CA MET A 27 -17.33 -1.75 6.03
C MET A 27 -16.74 -2.81 5.10
N ALA A 28 -17.57 -3.50 4.31
CA ALA A 28 -17.09 -4.48 3.33
C ALA A 28 -16.17 -3.84 2.27
N ARG A 29 -16.47 -2.60 1.84
CA ARG A 29 -15.59 -1.84 0.93
C ARG A 29 -14.27 -1.45 1.60
N SER A 30 -14.30 -1.02 2.85
CA SER A 30 -13.11 -0.73 3.64
C SER A 30 -12.19 -1.94 3.74
N ASP A 31 -12.75 -3.12 4.06
CA ASP A 31 -11.97 -4.37 4.14
C ASP A 31 -11.37 -4.77 2.79
N LEU A 32 -12.12 -4.62 1.69
CA LEU A 32 -11.60 -4.85 0.34
C LEU A 32 -10.47 -3.88 0.00
N LEU A 33 -10.62 -2.60 0.34
CA LEU A 33 -9.58 -1.61 0.16
C LEU A 33 -8.35 -1.95 0.99
N GLN A 34 -8.50 -2.38 2.25
CA GLN A 34 -7.41 -2.82 3.13
C GLN A 34 -6.69 -4.08 2.60
N ARG A 35 -7.44 -5.03 2.00
CA ARG A 35 -6.87 -6.22 1.34
C ARG A 35 -6.18 -5.91 0.01
N ALA A 36 -6.68 -4.95 -0.77
CA ALA A 36 -6.00 -4.49 -1.99
C ALA A 36 -4.73 -3.72 -1.63
N ALA A 37 -4.85 -2.88 -0.60
CA ALA A 37 -3.78 -2.17 0.07
C ALA A 37 -2.65 -3.07 0.57
N SER A 38 -2.95 -4.22 1.18
CA SER A 38 -1.92 -5.14 1.67
C SER A 38 -1.08 -5.77 0.56
N LYS A 39 -1.57 -5.74 -0.69
CA LYS A 39 -0.83 -6.17 -1.89
C LYS A 39 0.10 -5.09 -2.45
N ILE A 40 0.00 -3.85 -1.96
CA ILE A 40 0.89 -2.75 -2.35
C ILE A 40 2.19 -2.86 -1.55
N CYS A 41 3.33 -2.71 -2.23
CA CYS A 41 4.67 -2.76 -1.63
C CYS A 41 4.78 -1.82 -0.40
N PRO A 42 5.35 -2.29 0.73
CA PRO A 42 5.44 -1.52 1.97
C PRO A 42 6.32 -0.27 1.85
N ILE A 43 7.23 -0.23 0.87
CA ILE A 43 8.06 0.95 0.57
C ILE A 43 7.17 2.16 0.23
N ILE A 44 6.03 1.96 -0.43
CA ILE A 44 5.07 3.02 -0.78
C ILE A 44 4.23 3.42 0.45
N ARG A 45 4.18 2.58 1.49
CA ARG A 45 3.29 2.71 2.65
C ARG A 45 3.98 3.16 3.93
N LYS A 46 5.31 3.32 3.96
CA LYS A 46 6.00 3.69 5.21
C LYS A 46 5.36 4.96 5.78
N PRO A 47 4.66 4.88 6.92
CA PRO A 47 4.07 6.06 7.53
C PRO A 47 5.20 7.01 7.89
N HIS A 48 4.98 8.30 7.65
CA HIS A 48 5.96 9.30 8.04
C HIS A 48 6.15 9.26 9.56
N ILE A 49 7.37 8.97 10.00
CA ILE A 49 7.71 8.94 11.42
C ILE A 49 7.99 10.38 11.85
N PRO A 50 7.26 10.94 12.83
CA PRO A 50 7.50 12.30 13.32
C PRO A 50 8.96 12.48 13.74
N GLY A 51 9.60 13.56 13.30
CA GLY A 51 11.02 13.84 13.59
C GLY A 51 12.03 13.26 12.60
N THR A 52 11.59 12.42 11.65
CA THR A 52 12.46 11.94 10.55
C THR A 52 12.17 12.72 9.28
N PRO A 53 13.16 13.01 8.42
CA PRO A 53 12.89 13.66 7.14
C PRO A 53 12.09 12.73 6.22
N ARG A 54 11.08 13.27 5.51
CA ARG A 54 10.32 12.52 4.49
C ARG A 54 11.22 12.00 3.36
N VAL A 55 12.27 12.74 3.05
CA VAL A 55 13.29 12.39 2.06
C VAL A 55 14.63 12.46 2.76
N ARG A 56 15.28 11.31 2.92
CA ARG A 56 16.63 11.24 3.48
C ARG A 56 17.63 11.65 2.41
N ARG A 57 18.50 12.59 2.74
CA ARG A 57 19.68 12.91 1.93
C ARG A 57 20.85 12.10 2.47
N PHE A 58 21.61 11.45 1.59
CA PHE A 58 22.82 10.73 1.95
C PHE A 58 24.01 11.67 1.84
N ASN A 59 24.84 11.71 2.88
CA ASN A 59 26.04 12.54 2.90
C ASN A 59 27.25 11.80 2.30
N THR A 60 27.22 10.46 2.31
CA THR A 60 28.28 9.59 1.78
C THR A 60 27.69 8.47 0.91
N LEU A 61 28.52 7.85 0.07
CA LEU A 61 28.11 6.70 -0.74
C LEU A 61 27.89 5.46 0.12
N GLU A 62 28.66 5.32 1.19
CA GLU A 62 28.54 4.25 2.17
C GLU A 62 27.16 4.29 2.86
N ASP A 63 26.71 5.47 3.26
CA ASP A 63 25.37 5.65 3.86
C ASP A 63 24.25 5.28 2.88
N MET A 64 24.41 5.64 1.60
CA MET A 64 23.44 5.31 0.55
C MET A 64 23.39 3.80 0.31
N ASN A 65 24.56 3.15 0.23
CA ASN A 65 24.65 1.70 0.01
C ASN A 65 24.04 0.92 1.17
N ALA A 66 24.32 1.33 2.41
CA ALA A 66 23.71 0.72 3.60
C ALA A 66 22.18 0.85 3.60
N ASP A 67 21.65 2.03 3.24
CA ASP A 67 20.21 2.26 3.14
C ASP A 67 19.57 1.42 2.03
N GLN A 68 20.24 1.30 0.88
CA GLN A 68 19.79 0.47 -0.24
C GLN A 68 19.74 -1.01 0.12
N GLU A 69 20.77 -1.55 0.80
CA GLU A 69 20.77 -2.94 1.25
C GLU A 69 19.67 -3.20 2.29
N ASN A 70 19.46 -2.27 3.22
CA ASN A 70 18.35 -2.36 4.17
C ASN A 70 16.98 -2.34 3.47
N ALA A 71 16.78 -1.44 2.50
CA ALA A 71 15.54 -1.35 1.74
C ALA A 71 15.26 -2.62 0.91
N LYS A 72 16.31 -3.22 0.31
CA LYS A 72 16.21 -4.52 -0.38
C LYS A 72 15.82 -5.63 0.60
N ALA A 73 16.45 -5.70 1.76
CA ALA A 73 16.15 -6.72 2.76
C ALA A 73 14.69 -6.65 3.22
N GLU A 74 14.19 -5.45 3.54
CA GLU A 74 12.78 -5.23 3.89
C GLU A 74 11.83 -5.64 2.76
N PHE A 75 12.17 -5.33 1.51
CA PHE A 75 11.37 -5.72 0.35
C PHE A 75 11.32 -7.24 0.16
N MET A 76 12.46 -7.93 0.30
CA MET A 76 12.53 -9.38 0.19
C MET A 76 11.77 -10.08 1.33
N ALA A 77 11.84 -9.54 2.55
CA ALA A 77 11.03 -10.02 3.68
C ALA A 77 9.53 -9.88 3.39
N TRP A 78 9.11 -8.75 2.81
CA TRP A 78 7.73 -8.56 2.41
C TRP A 78 7.29 -9.53 1.30
N LEU A 79 8.10 -9.73 0.26
CA LEU A 79 7.79 -10.71 -0.78
C LEU A 79 7.65 -12.13 -0.21
N SER A 80 8.51 -12.49 0.74
CA SER A 80 8.41 -13.77 1.45
C SER A 80 7.08 -13.88 2.20
N MET A 81 6.71 -12.86 2.98
CA MET A 81 5.42 -12.82 3.67
C MET A 81 4.24 -12.95 2.69
N GLN A 82 4.27 -12.25 1.56
CA GLN A 82 3.23 -12.33 0.53
C GLN A 82 3.11 -13.74 -0.07
N LYS A 83 4.23 -14.46 -0.29
CA LYS A 83 4.20 -15.86 -0.74
C LYS A 83 3.49 -16.76 0.28
N THR A 84 3.77 -16.60 1.57
CA THR A 84 3.07 -17.34 2.64
C THR A 84 1.56 -17.05 2.69
N ILE A 85 1.17 -15.79 2.48
CA ILE A 85 -0.24 -15.35 2.54
C ILE A 85 -1.03 -15.83 1.32
N HIS A 86 -0.39 -15.89 0.14
CA HIS A 86 -1.06 -16.20 -1.11
C HIS A 86 -0.87 -17.64 -1.60
N GLY A 87 -0.15 -18.47 -0.86
CA GLY A 87 0.12 -19.87 -1.20
C GLY A 87 1.07 -19.96 -2.38
N GLY A 88 2.34 -20.26 -2.08
CA GLY A 88 3.31 -20.66 -3.11
C GLY A 88 2.97 -22.00 -3.72
#